data_AF-A0A529C8X4-F1
#
_entry.id   AF-A0A529C8X4-F1
#
_cell.length_a   1.000
_cell.length_b   1.000
_cell.length_c   1.000
_cell.angle_alpha   90.00
_cell.angle_beta   90.00
_cell.angle_gamma   90.00
#
_symmetry.space_group_name_H-M   'P 1'
#
loop_
_entity.id
_entity.type
_entity.pdbx_description
1 polymer ?
#
loop_
_entity_poly.entity_id
_entity_poly.type
_entity_poly.pdbx_seq_one_letter_code
_entity_poly.pdbx_strand_id
1 'polypeptide(L)' 'VVHLVPRASPLPAEVKRLSRVTEAAFGQRRKMLRQSVKSLGGEALLTRAGIDPTRRAETLSVEEFVRLTNAV' A
#
# COMPACT_ATOMS: atom_id res chain seq x y z
N VAL A 1 -0.26 4.59 28.21
CA VAL A 1 0.90 5.23 27.53
C VAL A 1 1.37 4.28 26.43
N VAL A 2 1.68 4.78 25.23
CA VAL A 2 2.26 4.00 24.12
C VAL A 2 3.67 4.50 23.86
N HIS A 3 4.62 3.57 23.63
CA HIS A 3 5.99 3.87 23.26
C HIS A 3 6.23 3.45 21.80
N LEU A 4 6.84 4.34 21.01
CA LEU A 4 7.22 4.08 19.63
C LEU A 4 8.74 3.96 19.57
N VAL A 5 9.24 2.79 19.18
CA VAL A 5 10.66 2.52 19.02
C VAL A 5 10.92 2.24 17.53
N PRO A 6 11.85 2.99 16.89
CA PRO A 6 12.21 2.73 15.50
C PRO A 6 12.70 1.29 15.29
N ARG A 7 12.30 0.68 14.17
CA ARG A 7 12.83 -0.64 13.79
C ARG A 7 14.30 -0.51 13.43
N ALA A 8 15.14 -1.42 13.94
CA ALA A 8 16.58 -1.45 13.64
C ALA A 8 16.86 -1.64 12.14
N SER A 9 16.03 -2.45 11.47
CA SER A 9 16.06 -2.63 10.02
C SER A 9 14.66 -2.35 9.46
N PRO A 10 14.37 -1.12 8.99
CA PRO A 10 13.08 -0.79 8.39
C PRO A 10 12.91 -1.52 7.04
N LEU A 11 11.65 -1.74 6.65
CA LEU A 11 11.34 -2.28 5.33
C LEU A 11 11.74 -1.24 4.26
N PRO A 12 12.33 -1.68 3.13
CA PRO A 12 12.86 -0.77 2.12
C PRO A 12 11.73 -0.17 1.29
N ALA A 13 11.36 1.08 1.56
CA ALA A 13 10.46 1.86 0.73
C ALA A 13 10.80 3.35 0.82
N GLU A 14 10.67 4.07 -0.31
CA GLU A 14 10.77 5.53 -0.28
C GLU A 14 9.53 6.11 0.43
N VAL A 15 9.74 6.86 1.52
CA VAL A 15 8.67 7.38 2.38
C VAL A 15 7.61 8.16 1.57
N LYS A 16 8.04 9.01 0.63
CA LYS A 16 7.11 9.80 -0.21
C LYS A 16 6.20 8.92 -1.07
N ARG A 17 6.75 7.85 -1.66
CA ARG A 17 5.96 6.90 -2.45
C ARG A 17 5.02 6.09 -1.56
N LEU A 18 5.50 5.65 -0.39
CA LEU A 18 4.69 4.91 0.57
C LEU A 18 3.49 5.75 1.04
N SER A 19 3.71 7.02 1.37
CA SER A 19 2.64 7.96 1.72
C SER A 19 1.61 8.12 0.59
N ARG A 20 2.06 8.29 -0.66
CA ARG A 20 1.15 8.43 -1.81
C ARG A 20 0.31 7.17 -2.04
N VAL A 21 0.90 5.99 -1.88
CA VAL A 21 0.19 4.71 -2.05
C VAL A 21 -0.83 4.49 -0.93
N THR A 22 -0.45 4.72 0.33
CA THR A 22 -1.37 4.57 1.46
C THR A 22 -2.50 5.61 1.40
N GLU A 23 -2.21 6.85 1.01
CA GLU A 23 -3.22 7.87 0.76
C GLU A 23 -4.23 7.44 -0.31
N ALA A 24 -3.78 6.97 -1.48
CA ALA A 24 -4.68 6.48 -2.53
C ALA A 24 -5.51 5.29 -2.06
N ALA A 25 -4.88 4.33 -1.37
CA ALA A 25 -5.54 3.12 -0.89
C ALA A 25 -6.62 3.42 0.17
N PHE A 26 -6.33 4.29 1.14
CA PHE A 26 -7.21 4.60 2.26
C PHE A 26 -8.14 5.79 2.02
N GLY A 27 -7.85 6.68 1.07
CA GLY A 27 -8.73 7.77 0.64
C GLY A 27 -10.09 7.26 0.14
N GLN A 28 -10.13 6.00 -0.30
CA GLN A 28 -11.35 5.27 -0.64
C GLN A 28 -11.48 3.96 0.16
N ARG A 29 -11.26 4.00 1.49
CA ARG A 29 -11.17 2.83 2.39
C ARG A 29 -12.19 1.69 2.17
N ARG A 30 -13.43 2.00 1.79
CA ARG A 30 -14.51 1.00 1.57
C ARG A 30 -14.56 0.43 0.15
N LYS A 31 -13.67 0.84 -0.75
CA LYS A 31 -13.57 0.34 -2.13
C LYS A 31 -12.51 -0.75 -2.22
N MET A 32 -12.67 -1.61 -3.22
CA MET A 32 -11.64 -2.56 -3.64
C MET A 32 -10.40 -1.79 -4.14
N LEU A 33 -9.21 -2.33 -3.90
CA LEU A 33 -7.94 -1.69 -4.25
C LEU A 33 -7.84 -1.32 -5.71
N ARG A 34 -8.36 -2.14 -6.63
CA ARG A 34 -8.40 -1.81 -8.07
C ARG A 34 -9.05 -0.45 -8.36
N GLN A 35 -9.99 -0.01 -7.53
CA GLN A 35 -10.59 1.31 -7.61
C GLN A 35 -9.76 2.36 -6.86
N SER A 36 -9.36 2.06 -5.62
CA SER A 36 -8.63 3.01 -4.77
C SER A 36 -7.28 3.45 -5.37
N VAL A 37 -6.53 2.54 -6.01
CA VAL A 37 -5.23 2.84 -6.63
C VAL A 37 -5.28 3.01 -8.14
N LYS A 38 -6.47 3.27 -8.72
CA LYS A 38 -6.66 3.43 -10.16
C LYS A 38 -5.74 4.50 -10.76
N SER A 39 -5.53 5.62 -10.04
CA SER A 39 -4.65 6.72 -10.47
C SER A 39 -3.15 6.38 -10.42
N LEU A 40 -2.77 5.26 -9.81
CA LEU A 40 -1.38 4.81 -9.66
C LEU A 40 -1.04 3.63 -10.60
N GLY A 41 -2.02 3.09 -11.33
CA GLY A 41 -1.84 1.93 -12.21
C GLY A 41 -2.88 0.82 -12.03
N GLY A 42 -3.76 0.94 -11.02
CA GLY A 42 -4.92 0.08 -10.85
C GLY A 42 -4.59 -1.41 -10.75
N GLU A 43 -5.36 -2.23 -11.44
CA GLU A 43 -5.25 -3.69 -11.39
C GLU A 43 -3.88 -4.21 -11.87
N ALA A 44 -3.33 -3.65 -12.95
CA ALA A 44 -2.01 -4.06 -13.46
C ALA A 44 -0.89 -3.86 -12.43
N LEU A 45 -0.93 -2.76 -11.69
CA LEU A 45 0.00 -2.50 -10.58
C LEU A 45 -0.17 -3.53 -9.45
N LEU A 46 -1.41 -3.84 -9.07
CA LEU A 46 -1.72 -4.80 -8.01
C LEU A 46 -1.26 -6.22 -8.40
N THR A 47 -1.49 -6.63 -9.64
CA THR A 47 -1.00 -7.92 -10.17
C THR A 47 0.53 -7.97 -10.15
N ARG A 48 1.21 -6.89 -10.57
CA ARG A 48 2.68 -6.81 -10.49
C ARG A 48 3.22 -6.92 -9.07
N ALA A 49 2.47 -6.39 -8.09
CA ALA A 49 2.80 -6.48 -6.67
C ALA A 49 2.35 -7.81 -6.01
N GLY A 50 1.68 -8.70 -6.75
CA GLY A 50 1.15 -9.96 -6.24
C GLY A 50 -0.02 -9.79 -5.27
N ILE A 51 -0.87 -8.78 -5.47
CA ILE A 51 -1.99 -8.42 -4.60
C ILE A 51 -3.32 -8.66 -5.33
N ASP A 52 -4.25 -9.35 -4.66
CA ASP A 52 -5.63 -9.53 -5.16
C ASP A 52 -6.31 -8.15 -5.33
N PRO A 53 -6.74 -7.78 -6.56
CA PRO A 53 -7.34 -6.48 -6.85
C PRO A 53 -8.67 -6.21 -6.14
N THR A 54 -9.33 -7.26 -5.63
CA THR A 54 -10.63 -7.18 -4.93
C THR A 54 -10.48 -6.89 -3.43
N ARG A 55 -9.27 -6.99 -2.87
CA ARG A 55 -9.00 -6.68 -1.46
C ARG A 55 -9.24 -5.21 -1.14
N ARG A 56 -9.55 -4.93 0.12
CA ARG A 56 -9.61 -3.56 0.66
C ARG A 56 -8.28 -3.19 1.31
N ALA A 57 -7.94 -1.91 1.33
CA ALA A 57 -6.69 -1.39 1.89
C ALA A 57 -6.40 -1.86 3.32
N GLU A 58 -7.44 -1.91 4.18
CA GLU A 58 -7.34 -2.35 5.57
C GLU A 58 -7.01 -3.84 5.75
N THR A 59 -7.10 -4.63 4.68
CA THR A 59 -6.72 -6.04 4.73
C THR A 59 -5.24 -6.26 4.42
N LEU A 60 -4.52 -5.27 3.91
CA LEU A 60 -3.11 -5.39 3.53
C LEU A 60 -2.19 -5.28 4.74
N SER A 61 -1.12 -6.08 4.74
CA SER A 61 -0.02 -5.93 5.67
C SER A 61 0.89 -4.73 5.31
N VAL A 62 1.77 -4.32 6.22
CA VAL A 62 2.76 -3.26 5.94
C VAL A 62 3.72 -3.71 4.84
N GLU A 63 4.13 -4.98 4.84
CA GLU A 63 4.98 -5.59 3.83
C GLU A 63 4.30 -5.58 2.45
N GLU A 64 2.99 -5.82 2.39
CA GLU A 64 2.21 -5.70 1.16
C GLU A 64 2.17 -4.27 0.63
N PHE A 65 2.00 -3.28 1.51
CA PHE A 65 2.10 -1.88 1.12
C PHE A 65 3.50 -1.52 0.60
N VAL A 66 4.56 -2.00 1.26
CA VAL A 66 5.94 -1.80 0.79
C VAL A 66 6.17 -2.43 -0.59
N ARG A 67 5.70 -3.66 -0.82
CA ARG A 67 5.77 -4.31 -2.15
C ARG A 67 5.01 -3.51 -3.20
N LEU A 68 3.80 -3.07 -2.90
CA LEU A 68 3.00 -2.24 -3.78
C LEU A 68 3.72 -0.93 -4.12
N THR A 69 4.28 -0.25 -3.12
CA THR A 69 5.07 0.97 -3.28
C THR A 69 6.29 0.79 -4.16
N ASN A 70 7.02 -0.32 -3.99
CA ASN A 70 8.21 -0.62 -4.80
C ASN A 70 7.85 -1.06 -6.23
N ALA A 71 6.58 -1.39 -6.49
CA ALA A 71 6.07 -1.69 -7.82
C ALA A 71 5.51 -0.45 -8.55
N VAL A 72 5.42 0.73 -7.91
CA VAL A 72 4.94 1.99 -8.54
C VAL A 72 6.01 2.61 -9.43
#